data_AF-A0A940Z809-F1
#
_entry.id   AF-A0A940Z809-F1
#
_cell.length_a   1.000
_cell.length_b   1.000
_cell.length_c   1.000
_cell.angle_alpha   90.00
_cell.angle_beta   90.00
_cell.angle_gamma   90.00
#
_symmetry.space_group_name_H-M   'P 1'
#
loop_
_entity.id
_entity.type
_entity.pdbx_description
1 polymer ?
#
loop_
_entity_poly.entity_id
_entity_poly.type
_entity_poly.pdbx_seq_one_letter_code
_entity_poly.pdbx_strand_id
1 'polypeptide(L)'
;MPFLGFLGFPPFAVQAYVMYNFISLFRSGRGWEEDTYRFNLDIKTRSFTMVLTAILIGSFSVLIFRAIDFKTVDSYYPRLKDAYWIDPQYRKELPKVGIATLDDLISKTEEKKERDELALRLLIPKELLIQWIERAQLVQLKGLGVENLRILERADIHSIPALATEDPEKLYKKIIQVSQGDIPPRKAKIRIWIREARKKVQS
;
A
#
# COMPACT_ATOMS: atom_id res chain seq x y z
N MET A 1 -2.43 -14.89 -31.76
CA MET A 1 -3.28 -14.86 -30.54
C MET A 1 -3.40 -16.29 -30.03
N PRO A 2 -3.08 -16.60 -28.76
CA PRO A 2 -2.98 -18.00 -28.34
C PRO A 2 -4.37 -18.58 -28.05
N PHE A 3 -4.72 -19.69 -28.71
CA PHE A 3 -5.96 -20.45 -28.53
C PHE A 3 -6.11 -21.13 -27.14
N LEU A 4 -5.03 -21.13 -26.33
CA LEU A 4 -4.97 -21.80 -25.02
C LEU A 4 -5.76 -21.09 -23.90
N GLY A 5 -6.14 -19.82 -24.08
CA GLY A 5 -6.95 -19.09 -23.09
C GLY A 5 -8.44 -19.46 -23.06
N PHE A 6 -8.93 -20.17 -24.09
CA PHE A 6 -10.37 -20.44 -24.25
C PHE A 6 -10.81 -21.79 -23.65
N LEU A 7 -9.89 -22.72 -23.38
CA LEU A 7 -10.20 -24.02 -22.75
C LEU A 7 -10.64 -23.91 -21.28
N GLY A 8 -10.32 -22.81 -20.61
CA GLY A 8 -10.79 -22.54 -19.25
C GLY A 8 -12.23 -22.04 -19.19
N PHE A 9 -12.77 -21.55 -20.31
CA PHE A 9 -14.11 -20.94 -20.34
C PHE A 9 -15.24 -21.98 -20.19
N PRO A 10 -15.25 -23.14 -20.87
CA PRO A 10 -16.32 -24.12 -20.69
C PRO A 10 -16.42 -24.67 -19.26
N PRO A 11 -15.32 -25.08 -18.58
CA PRO A 11 -15.39 -25.49 -17.17
C PRO A 11 -15.85 -24.37 -16.23
N PHE A 12 -15.40 -23.13 -16.46
CA PHE A 12 -15.85 -21.96 -15.69
C PHE A 12 -17.34 -21.67 -15.90
N ALA A 13 -17.83 -21.76 -17.14
CA ALA A 13 -19.25 -21.57 -17.46
C ALA A 13 -20.13 -22.64 -16.79
N VAL A 14 -19.69 -23.91 -16.80
CA VAL A 14 -20.37 -25.00 -16.07
C VAL A 14 -20.37 -24.73 -14.56
N GLN A 15 -19.25 -24.26 -14.00
CA GLN A 15 -19.18 -23.91 -12.58
C GLN A 15 -20.15 -22.77 -12.21
N ALA A 16 -20.20 -21.71 -13.03
CA ALA A 16 -21.14 -20.61 -12.85
C ALA A 16 -22.61 -21.08 -12.96
N TYR A 17 -22.90 -21.97 -13.93
CA TYR A 17 -24.22 -22.56 -14.12
C TYR A 17 -24.66 -23.40 -12.91
N VAL A 18 -23.81 -24.30 -12.43
CA VAL A 18 -24.09 -25.14 -11.25
C VAL A 18 -24.27 -24.27 -10.00
N MET A 19 -23.43 -23.26 -9.80
CA MET A 19 -23.54 -22.34 -8.68
C MET A 19 -24.85 -21.55 -8.72
N TYR A 20 -25.26 -21.07 -9.89
CA TYR A 20 -26.51 -20.34 -10.04
C TYR A 20 -27.74 -21.23 -9.82
N ASN A 21 -27.75 -22.45 -10.35
CA ASN A 21 -28.80 -23.42 -10.10
C ASN A 21 -28.90 -23.82 -8.62
N PHE A 22 -27.76 -23.93 -7.93
CA PHE A 22 -27.75 -24.13 -6.48
C PHE A 22 -28.37 -22.93 -5.72
N ILE A 23 -28.03 -21.69 -6.09
CA ILE A 23 -28.63 -20.47 -5.50
C ILE A 23 -30.14 -20.41 -5.78
N SER A 24 -30.60 -20.85 -6.96
CA SER A 24 -32.02 -20.91 -7.34
C SER A 24 -32.86 -21.75 -6.36
N LEU A 25 -32.30 -22.83 -5.80
CA LEU A 25 -32.99 -23.64 -4.79
C LEU A 25 -33.36 -22.83 -3.54
N PHE A 26 -32.48 -21.91 -3.12
CA PHE A 26 -32.74 -20.99 -1.99
C PHE A 26 -33.66 -19.82 -2.36
N ARG A 27 -33.92 -19.62 -3.66
CA ARG A 27 -34.84 -18.60 -4.19
C ARG A 27 -36.21 -19.19 -4.57
N SER A 28 -36.64 -20.24 -3.87
CA SER A 28 -37.90 -20.94 -4.13
C SER A 28 -37.96 -21.58 -5.53
N GLY A 29 -36.82 -22.08 -6.03
CA GLY A 29 -36.72 -22.71 -7.35
C GLY A 29 -36.71 -21.73 -8.53
N ARG A 30 -36.58 -20.42 -8.27
CA ARG A 30 -36.55 -19.39 -9.31
C ARG A 30 -35.17 -19.37 -9.98
N GLY A 31 -35.06 -20.02 -11.14
CA GLY A 31 -33.88 -20.04 -11.99
C GLY A 31 -33.85 -18.91 -13.03
N TRP A 32 -32.97 -19.06 -14.02
CA TRP A 32 -32.85 -18.18 -15.20
C TRP A 32 -33.43 -18.88 -16.45
N GLU A 33 -33.65 -20.20 -16.39
CA GLU A 33 -34.34 -20.97 -17.42
C GLU A 33 -35.82 -20.58 -17.49
N GLU A 34 -36.34 -20.47 -18.71
CA GLU A 34 -37.69 -19.99 -19.02
C GLU A 34 -38.78 -20.77 -18.25
N ASP A 35 -38.61 -22.09 -18.11
CA ASP A 35 -39.51 -22.97 -17.39
C ASP A 35 -39.54 -22.67 -15.88
N THR A 36 -38.40 -22.34 -15.28
CA THR A 36 -38.27 -22.07 -13.84
C THR A 36 -38.54 -20.61 -13.47
N TYR A 37 -38.56 -19.71 -14.47
CA TYR A 37 -38.69 -18.27 -14.29
C TYR A 37 -40.05 -17.87 -13.68
N ARG A 38 -41.11 -18.60 -14.04
CA ARG A 38 -42.49 -18.29 -13.63
C ARG A 38 -42.95 -19.03 -12.37
N PHE A 39 -42.13 -19.92 -11.81
CA PHE A 39 -42.48 -20.61 -10.57
C PHE A 39 -42.43 -19.64 -9.38
N ASN A 40 -43.48 -19.65 -8.55
CA ASN A 40 -43.52 -18.93 -7.27
C ASN A 40 -43.34 -17.39 -7.38
N LEU A 41 -43.93 -16.76 -8.41
CA LEU A 41 -43.92 -15.29 -8.59
C LEU A 41 -44.54 -14.53 -7.40
N ASP A 42 -45.58 -15.11 -6.78
CA ASP A 42 -46.30 -14.50 -5.65
C ASP A 42 -45.54 -14.60 -4.31
N ILE A 43 -44.51 -15.45 -4.24
CA ILE A 43 -43.71 -15.65 -3.04
C ILE A 43 -42.67 -14.52 -2.97
N LYS A 44 -43.00 -13.47 -2.22
CA LYS A 44 -42.08 -12.38 -1.92
C LYS A 44 -41.06 -12.87 -0.88
N THR A 45 -39.77 -12.71 -1.16
CA THR A 45 -38.72 -12.86 -0.15
C THR A 45 -39.07 -11.95 1.03
N ARG A 46 -39.11 -12.52 2.24
CA ARG A 46 -39.49 -11.78 3.44
C ARG A 46 -38.54 -10.58 3.60
N SER A 47 -39.05 -9.37 3.81
CA SER A 47 -38.19 -8.16 3.89
C SER A 47 -37.04 -8.33 4.90
N PHE A 48 -37.28 -9.07 5.98
CA PHE A 48 -36.27 -9.44 6.95
C PHE A 48 -35.10 -10.25 6.36
N THR A 49 -35.37 -11.25 5.50
CA THR A 49 -34.31 -12.05 4.89
C THR A 49 -33.49 -11.23 3.91
N MET A 50 -34.12 -10.32 3.16
CA MET A 50 -33.39 -9.38 2.29
C MET A 50 -32.47 -8.46 3.09
N VAL A 51 -32.97 -7.88 4.17
CA VAL A 51 -32.15 -7.03 5.07
C VAL A 51 -31.01 -7.83 5.68
N LEU A 52 -31.27 -9.04 6.17
CA LEU A 52 -30.25 -9.92 6.73
C LEU A 52 -29.18 -10.28 5.69
N THR A 53 -29.57 -10.60 4.46
CA THR A 53 -28.61 -10.90 3.38
C THR A 53 -27.77 -9.68 3.01
N ALA A 54 -28.36 -8.49 2.95
CA ALA A 54 -27.63 -7.26 2.67
C ALA A 54 -26.61 -6.94 3.79
N ILE A 55 -26.99 -7.15 5.05
CA ILE A 55 -26.10 -7.02 6.21
C ILE A 55 -24.95 -8.04 6.12
N LEU A 56 -25.26 -9.31 5.83
CA LEU A 56 -24.24 -10.35 5.70
C LEU A 56 -23.25 -10.04 4.58
N ILE A 57 -23.72 -9.66 3.40
CA ILE A 57 -22.86 -9.28 2.28
C ILE A 57 -22.02 -8.06 2.65
N GLY A 58 -22.62 -7.00 3.20
CA GLY A 58 -21.89 -5.81 3.63
C GLY A 58 -20.82 -6.12 4.66
N SER A 59 -21.16 -6.94 5.67
CA SER A 59 -20.23 -7.40 6.70
C SER A 59 -19.07 -8.22 6.12
N PHE A 60 -19.37 -9.15 5.22
CA PHE A 60 -18.38 -9.98 4.54
C PHE A 60 -17.44 -9.13 3.69
N SER A 61 -17.96 -8.18 2.91
CA SER A 61 -17.14 -7.24 2.13
C SER A 61 -16.20 -6.45 3.04
N VAL A 62 -16.71 -5.85 4.12
CA VAL A 62 -15.88 -5.10 5.08
C VAL A 62 -14.80 -5.99 5.70
N LEU A 63 -15.14 -7.22 6.10
CA LEU A 63 -14.18 -8.18 6.66
C LEU A 63 -13.10 -8.59 5.66
N ILE A 64 -13.48 -8.87 4.41
CA ILE A 64 -12.51 -9.23 3.36
C ILE A 64 -11.58 -8.06 3.06
N PHE A 65 -12.09 -6.83 2.89
CA PHE A 65 -11.23 -5.68 2.65
C PHE A 65 -10.26 -5.46 3.82
N ARG A 66 -10.74 -5.58 5.06
CA ARG A 66 -9.86 -5.52 6.23
C ARG A 66 -8.82 -6.64 6.27
N ALA A 67 -9.19 -7.86 5.87
CA ALA A 67 -8.26 -8.98 5.82
C ALA A 67 -7.19 -8.81 4.73
N ILE A 68 -7.57 -8.27 3.56
CA ILE A 68 -6.65 -7.93 2.46
C ILE A 68 -5.70 -6.82 2.93
N ASP A 69 -6.22 -5.75 3.51
CA ASP A 69 -5.39 -4.64 4.01
C ASP A 69 -4.41 -5.12 5.08
N PHE A 70 -4.83 -6.02 5.96
CA PHE A 70 -3.96 -6.54 7.02
C PHE A 70 -2.93 -7.56 6.53
N LYS A 71 -3.27 -8.43 5.57
CA LYS A 71 -2.40 -9.53 5.15
C LYS A 71 -1.62 -9.28 3.86
N THR A 72 -2.08 -8.36 3.02
CA THR A 72 -1.55 -8.17 1.67
C THR A 72 -0.94 -6.79 1.46
N VAL A 73 -1.43 -5.74 2.14
CA VAL A 73 -0.89 -4.38 1.98
C VAL A 73 0.37 -4.21 2.81
N ASP A 74 1.52 -4.26 2.12
CA ASP A 74 2.85 -4.30 2.72
C ASP A 74 3.44 -2.90 3.03
N SER A 75 2.86 -1.84 2.45
CA SER A 75 3.21 -0.43 2.69
C SER A 75 2.10 0.51 2.24
N TYR A 76 1.73 1.47 3.09
CA TYR A 76 0.83 2.57 2.71
C TYR A 76 1.62 3.74 2.11
N TYR A 77 0.91 4.60 1.37
CA TYR A 77 1.51 5.84 0.87
C TYR A 77 1.91 6.74 2.05
N PRO A 78 3.18 7.17 2.12
CA PRO A 78 3.70 7.90 3.26
C PRO A 78 3.14 9.33 3.26
N ARG A 79 2.42 9.69 4.33
CA ARG A 79 1.82 11.01 4.45
C ARG A 79 2.73 11.93 5.25
N LEU A 80 2.63 13.23 5.01
CA LEU A 80 3.37 14.23 5.78
C LEU A 80 3.09 14.13 7.29
N LYS A 81 1.87 13.75 7.68
CA LYS A 81 1.53 13.53 9.09
C LYS A 81 2.30 12.37 9.75
N ASP A 82 2.76 11.39 8.97
CA ASP A 82 3.45 10.19 9.48
C ASP A 82 4.98 10.40 9.51
N ALA A 83 5.48 11.52 8.97
CA ALA A 83 6.89 11.89 8.94
C ALA A 83 7.41 12.30 10.32
N TYR A 84 7.74 11.32 11.16
CA TYR A 84 8.20 11.54 12.54
C TYR A 84 9.53 12.29 12.64
N TRP A 85 10.35 12.28 11.58
CA TRP A 85 11.64 12.99 11.52
C TRP A 85 11.51 14.49 11.26
N ILE A 86 10.29 14.98 11.01
CA ILE A 86 9.96 16.40 10.89
C ILE A 86 9.19 16.81 12.14
N ASP A 87 9.65 17.87 12.81
CA ASP A 87 8.98 18.33 14.02
C ASP A 87 7.50 18.66 13.75
N PRO A 88 6.60 18.40 14.73
CA PRO A 88 5.18 18.66 14.57
C PRO A 88 4.85 20.10 14.17
N GLN A 89 5.67 21.07 14.57
CA GLN A 89 5.52 22.47 14.18
C GLN A 89 5.67 22.63 12.67
N TYR A 90 6.80 22.18 12.09
CA TYR A 90 7.06 22.31 10.66
C TYR A 90 6.13 21.45 9.81
N ARG A 91 5.64 20.30 10.31
CA ARG A 91 4.59 19.52 9.62
C ARG A 91 3.30 20.32 9.39
N LYS A 92 3.00 21.30 10.24
CA LYS A 92 1.83 22.20 10.08
C LYS A 92 2.14 23.43 9.21
N GLU A 93 3.41 23.81 9.10
CA GLU A 93 3.85 24.97 8.33
C GLU A 93 4.11 24.63 6.86
N LEU A 94 4.61 23.43 6.56
CA LEU A 94 4.89 22.95 5.20
C LEU A 94 3.70 23.13 4.23
N PRO A 95 2.45 22.79 4.60
CA PRO A 95 1.30 23.04 3.73
C PRO A 95 1.07 24.53 3.43
N LYS A 96 1.41 25.44 4.35
CA LYS A 96 1.23 26.90 4.18
C LYS A 96 2.22 27.48 3.17
N VAL A 97 3.38 26.86 3.03
CA VAL A 97 4.39 27.22 2.01
C VAL A 97 4.21 26.43 0.71
N GLY A 98 3.08 25.71 0.57
CA GLY A 98 2.73 24.98 -0.64
C GLY A 98 3.29 23.55 -0.72
N ILE A 99 3.72 22.96 0.39
CA ILE A 99 4.21 21.57 0.47
C ILE A 99 3.17 20.74 1.25
N ALA A 100 2.24 20.10 0.53
CA ALA A 100 1.17 19.32 1.15
C ALA A 100 1.56 17.86 1.37
N THR A 101 2.46 17.33 0.53
CA THR A 101 2.90 15.94 0.52
C THR A 101 4.42 15.80 0.60
N LEU A 102 4.91 14.60 0.89
CA LEU A 102 6.36 14.32 0.83
C LEU A 102 6.89 14.36 -0.61
N ASP A 103 6.04 14.06 -1.60
CA ASP A 103 6.37 14.19 -3.02
C ASP A 103 6.55 15.66 -3.40
N ASP A 104 5.70 16.56 -2.88
CA ASP A 104 5.87 18.01 -3.05
C ASP A 104 7.19 18.48 -2.42
N LEU A 105 7.55 17.95 -1.26
CA LEU A 105 8.80 18.31 -0.59
C LEU A 105 9.99 17.96 -1.48
N ILE A 106 9.99 16.79 -2.12
CA ILE A 106 11.11 16.33 -2.95
C ILE A 106 11.16 17.06 -4.28
N SER A 107 10.02 17.19 -4.96
CA SER A 107 9.94 17.85 -6.27
C SER A 107 10.23 19.35 -6.22
N LYS A 108 9.84 20.03 -5.13
CA LYS A 108 10.12 21.47 -4.92
C LYS A 108 11.48 21.75 -4.27
N THR A 109 12.32 20.73 -4.13
CA THR A 109 13.67 20.86 -3.58
C THR A 109 14.69 20.14 -4.45
N GLU A 110 14.43 20.02 -5.75
CA GLU A 110 15.38 19.39 -6.67
C GLU A 110 16.61 20.29 -6.84
N GLU A 111 16.40 21.59 -6.99
CA GLU A 111 17.49 22.55 -7.15
C GLU A 111 18.06 23.06 -5.81
N LYS A 112 19.35 23.40 -5.82
CA LYS A 112 20.02 24.00 -4.66
C LYS A 112 19.39 25.34 -4.26
N LYS A 113 18.95 26.15 -5.24
CA LYS A 113 18.30 27.44 -4.99
C LYS A 113 16.97 27.27 -4.27
N GLU A 114 16.16 26.32 -4.72
CA GLU A 114 14.86 26.01 -4.10
C GLU A 114 15.01 25.53 -2.66
N ARG A 115 16.01 24.66 -2.40
CA ARG A 115 16.36 24.24 -1.03
C ARG A 115 16.72 25.43 -0.15
N ASP A 116 17.55 26.33 -0.68
CA ASP A 116 18.02 27.50 0.05
C ASP A 116 16.85 28.45 0.36
N GLU A 117 15.96 28.69 -0.60
CA GLU A 117 14.76 29.51 -0.41
C GLU A 117 13.80 28.89 0.61
N LEU A 118 13.56 27.58 0.53
CA LEU A 118 12.67 26.88 1.45
C LEU A 118 13.20 26.89 2.88
N ALA A 119 14.51 26.64 3.05
CA ALA A 119 15.16 26.69 4.36
C ALA A 119 15.04 28.09 4.99
N LEU A 120 15.22 29.16 4.19
CA LEU A 120 15.03 30.54 4.65
C LEU A 120 13.58 30.85 5.03
N ARG A 121 12.60 30.40 4.22
CA ARG A 121 11.17 30.61 4.51
C ARG A 121 10.72 29.90 5.79
N LEU A 122 11.28 28.73 6.06
CA LEU A 122 11.00 27.94 7.26
C LEU A 122 11.89 28.32 8.45
N LEU A 123 12.88 29.21 8.25
CA LEU A 123 13.87 29.62 9.26
C LEU A 123 14.62 28.42 9.88
N ILE A 124 14.96 27.42 9.06
CA ILE A 124 15.69 26.21 9.49
C ILE A 124 17.09 26.14 8.89
N PRO A 125 18.04 25.45 9.55
CA PRO A 125 19.33 25.13 8.96
C PRO A 125 19.17 24.29 7.68
N LYS A 126 20.02 24.55 6.68
CA LYS A 126 19.97 23.83 5.39
C LYS A 126 20.24 22.34 5.57
N GLU A 127 21.11 22.00 6.51
CA GLU A 127 21.49 20.63 6.87
C GLU A 127 20.28 19.85 7.39
N LEU A 128 19.40 20.51 8.16
CA LEU A 128 18.15 19.94 8.66
C LEU A 128 17.18 19.63 7.50
N LEU A 129 17.07 20.56 6.55
CA LEU A 129 16.20 20.37 5.37
C LEU A 129 16.71 19.22 4.49
N ILE A 130 18.03 19.13 4.26
CA ILE A 130 18.64 18.02 3.51
C ILE A 130 18.29 16.70 4.18
N GLN A 131 18.45 16.63 5.50
CA GLN A 131 18.09 15.48 6.31
C GLN A 131 16.61 15.07 6.21
N TRP A 132 15.69 16.03 6.04
CA TRP A 132 14.27 15.72 5.80
C TRP A 132 14.04 15.17 4.41
N ILE A 133 14.70 15.73 3.40
CA ILE A 133 14.60 15.31 2.01
C ILE A 133 15.15 13.88 1.85
N GLU A 134 16.32 13.58 2.41
CA GLU A 134 16.94 12.25 2.32
C GLU A 134 16.04 11.15 2.91
N ARG A 135 15.44 11.42 4.09
CA ARG A 135 14.48 10.51 4.73
C ARG A 135 13.18 10.37 3.94
N ALA A 136 12.66 11.49 3.42
CA ALA A 136 11.47 11.45 2.57
C ALA A 136 11.72 10.62 1.30
N GLN A 137 12.89 10.77 0.68
CA GLN A 137 13.29 10.02 -0.51
C GLN A 137 13.43 8.52 -0.22
N LEU A 138 14.02 8.15 0.92
CA LEU A 138 14.10 6.76 1.36
C LEU A 138 12.72 6.15 1.56
N VAL A 139 11.82 6.84 2.25
CA VAL A 139 10.47 6.35 2.58
C VAL A 139 9.62 6.10 1.34
N GLN A 140 9.84 6.85 0.26
CA GLN A 140 9.20 6.64 -1.03
C GLN A 140 9.72 5.41 -1.81
N LEU A 141 10.84 4.81 -1.40
CA LEU A 141 11.31 3.58 -2.06
C LEU A 141 10.26 2.48 -1.94
N LYS A 142 10.13 1.70 -3.01
CA LYS A 142 9.08 0.68 -3.12
C LYS A 142 9.15 -0.31 -1.96
N GLY A 143 8.09 -0.31 -1.15
CA GLY A 143 7.95 -1.20 0.00
C GLY A 143 8.84 -0.83 1.19
N LEU A 144 9.41 0.37 1.27
CA LEU A 144 10.16 0.83 2.45
C LEU A 144 9.19 1.44 3.47
N GLY A 145 8.57 2.57 3.16
CA GLY A 145 7.59 3.18 4.06
C GLY A 145 8.18 3.66 5.40
N VAL A 146 7.35 4.27 6.23
CA VAL A 146 7.81 4.97 7.45
C VAL A 146 8.38 4.01 8.52
N GLU A 147 7.80 2.83 8.66
CA GLU A 147 8.21 1.85 9.68
C GLU A 147 9.62 1.32 9.44
N ASN A 148 9.94 0.97 8.19
CA ASN A 148 11.26 0.43 7.86
C ASN A 148 12.36 1.50 7.85
N LEU A 149 12.01 2.78 7.68
CA LEU A 149 12.97 3.88 7.82
C LEU A 149 13.63 3.84 9.21
N ARG A 150 12.88 3.62 10.28
CA ARG A 150 13.42 3.55 11.65
C ARG A 150 14.47 2.45 11.81
N ILE A 151 14.22 1.31 11.17
CA ILE A 151 15.13 0.17 11.20
C ILE A 151 16.42 0.51 10.44
N LEU A 152 16.31 1.17 9.29
CA LEU A 152 17.47 1.62 8.50
C LEU A 152 18.27 2.70 9.20
N GLU A 153 17.62 3.66 9.88
CA GLU A 153 18.31 4.68 10.68
C GLU A 153 19.12 4.05 11.82
N ARG A 154 18.56 3.05 12.52
CA ARG A 154 19.32 2.27 13.52
C ARG A 154 20.45 1.45 12.90
N ALA A 155 20.30 1.05 11.64
CA ALA A 155 21.35 0.43 10.85
C ALA A 155 22.30 1.45 10.21
N ASP A 156 22.25 2.73 10.61
CA ASP A 156 23.10 3.83 10.16
C ASP A 156 23.01 4.13 8.65
N ILE A 157 21.82 3.95 8.07
CA ILE A 157 21.53 4.27 6.68
C ILE A 157 20.51 5.40 6.64
N HIS A 158 20.97 6.59 6.24
CA HIS A 158 20.15 7.81 6.24
C HIS A 158 19.87 8.37 4.84
N SER A 159 20.51 7.83 3.78
CA SER A 159 20.36 8.34 2.41
C SER A 159 20.28 7.24 1.35
N ILE A 160 19.72 7.56 0.18
CA ILE A 160 19.63 6.64 -0.97
C ILE A 160 21.03 6.18 -1.43
N PRO A 161 22.04 7.06 -1.58
CA PRO A 161 23.39 6.63 -1.97
C PRO A 161 24.04 5.67 -0.97
N ALA A 162 23.83 5.90 0.33
CA ALA A 162 24.29 4.99 1.37
C ALA A 162 23.66 3.60 1.19
N LEU A 163 22.33 3.54 1.01
CA LEU A 163 21.61 2.28 0.78
C LEU A 163 22.01 1.58 -0.52
N ALA A 164 22.35 2.32 -1.58
CA ALA A 164 22.70 1.75 -2.88
C ALA A 164 24.05 1.01 -2.87
N THR A 165 25.00 1.48 -2.05
CA THR A 165 26.35 0.92 -1.91
C THR A 165 26.39 -0.34 -1.05
N GLU A 166 25.39 -0.52 -0.18
CA GLU A 166 25.33 -1.64 0.76
C GLU A 166 25.14 -3.00 0.07
N ASP A 167 25.64 -4.03 0.76
CA ASP A 167 25.42 -5.42 0.37
C ASP A 167 24.15 -5.98 1.02
N PRO A 168 23.22 -6.60 0.27
CA PRO A 168 21.96 -7.09 0.82
C PRO A 168 22.11 -8.11 1.95
N GLU A 169 23.14 -8.95 1.93
CA GLU A 169 23.37 -9.96 2.98
C GLU A 169 23.92 -9.31 4.25
N LYS A 170 24.88 -8.40 4.10
CA LYS A 170 25.45 -7.65 5.22
C LYS A 170 24.39 -6.77 5.88
N LEU A 171 23.60 -6.06 5.08
CA LEU A 171 22.54 -5.20 5.59
C LEU A 171 21.46 -6.01 6.32
N TYR A 172 21.05 -7.17 5.79
CA TYR A 172 20.09 -8.03 6.50
C TYR A 172 20.61 -8.48 7.87
N LYS A 173 21.88 -8.87 7.97
CA LYS A 173 22.49 -9.22 9.26
C LYS A 173 22.54 -8.03 10.22
N LYS A 174 22.91 -6.85 9.75
CA LYS A 174 22.93 -5.60 10.54
C LYS A 174 21.52 -5.27 11.05
N ILE A 175 20.52 -5.35 10.17
CA ILE A 175 19.10 -5.13 10.51
C ILE A 175 18.63 -6.08 11.60
N ILE A 176 18.91 -7.39 11.50
CA ILE A 176 18.53 -8.35 12.55
C ILE A 176 19.13 -7.98 13.90
N GLN A 177 20.39 -7.51 13.94
CA GLN A 177 21.06 -7.12 15.18
C GLN A 177 20.44 -5.87 15.83
N VAL A 178 19.98 -4.91 15.02
CA VAL A 178 19.43 -3.63 15.52
C VAL A 178 17.91 -3.65 15.70
N SER A 179 17.22 -4.69 15.21
CA SER A 179 15.75 -4.83 15.23
C SER A 179 15.19 -5.21 16.61
N GLN A 180 15.81 -4.79 17.72
CA GLN A 180 15.51 -5.18 19.12
C GLN A 180 14.02 -4.97 19.52
N GLY A 181 13.14 -5.90 19.14
CA GLY A 181 11.69 -5.87 19.39
C GLY A 181 10.81 -5.59 18.17
N ASP A 182 11.37 -5.13 17.05
CA ASP A 182 10.63 -4.91 15.80
C ASP A 182 10.67 -6.16 14.91
N ILE A 183 9.64 -6.37 14.08
CA ILE A 183 9.61 -7.47 13.12
C ILE A 183 10.57 -7.13 11.96
N PRO A 184 11.68 -7.85 11.79
CA PRO A 184 12.65 -7.52 10.76
C PRO A 184 12.04 -7.77 9.37
N PRO A 185 12.31 -6.89 8.39
CA PRO A 185 11.88 -7.08 7.02
C PRO A 185 12.50 -8.35 6.43
N ARG A 186 11.74 -9.04 5.56
CA ARG A 186 12.26 -10.21 4.83
C ARG A 186 13.46 -9.80 3.98
N LYS A 187 14.45 -10.68 3.89
CA LYS A 187 15.64 -10.53 3.03
C LYS A 187 15.32 -10.14 1.58
N ALA A 188 14.23 -10.65 1.01
CA ALA A 188 13.77 -10.27 -0.32
C ALA A 188 13.39 -8.77 -0.43
N LYS A 189 12.79 -8.20 0.62
CA LYS A 189 12.39 -6.79 0.71
C LYS A 189 13.62 -5.88 0.69
N ILE A 190 14.66 -6.22 1.45
CA ILE A 190 15.95 -5.50 1.45
C ILE A 190 16.61 -5.53 0.07
N ARG A 191 16.60 -6.67 -0.62
CA ARG A 191 17.12 -6.76 -1.99
C ARG A 191 16.38 -5.85 -2.97
N ILE A 192 15.06 -5.67 -2.78
CA ILE A 192 14.26 -4.74 -3.57
C ILE A 192 14.68 -3.30 -3.25
N TRP A 193 14.81 -2.94 -1.97
CA TRP A 193 15.22 -1.58 -1.58
C TRP A 193 16.57 -1.18 -2.16
N ILE A 194 17.59 -2.04 -2.06
CA ILE A 194 18.92 -1.77 -2.62
C ILE A 194 18.87 -1.65 -4.14
N ARG A 195 18.08 -2.50 -4.81
CA ARG A 195 17.90 -2.42 -6.27
C ARG A 195 17.24 -1.11 -6.70
N GLU A 196 16.17 -0.70 -6.02
CA GLU A 196 15.49 0.57 -6.29
C GLU A 196 16.38 1.77 -5.97
N ALA A 197 17.16 1.71 -4.89
CA ALA A 197 18.14 2.74 -4.55
C ALA A 197 19.20 2.89 -5.64
N ARG A 198 19.78 1.78 -6.13
CA ARG A 198 20.74 1.79 -7.24
C ARG A 198 20.13 2.38 -8.52
N LYS A 199 18.87 2.05 -8.82
CA LYS A 199 18.17 2.61 -9.98
C LYS A 199 17.99 4.13 -9.84
N LYS A 200 17.64 4.63 -8.65
CA LYS A 200 17.51 6.08 -8.41
C LYS A 200 18.84 6.84 -8.46
N VAL A 201 19.96 6.22 -8.08
CA VAL A 201 21.29 6.85 -8.15
C VAL A 201 21.81 6.92 -9.59
N GLN A 202 21.39 5.98 -10.44
CA GLN A 202 21.78 5.93 -11.86
C GLN A 202 20.90 6.78 -12.78
N SER A 203 19.76 7.26 -12.28
CA SER A 203 18.81 8.12 -13.00
C SER A 203 19.11 9.59 -12.78
#